data_AF-A0A6J7IP13-F1
#
_entry.id   AF-A0A6J7IP13-F1
#
_cell.length_a   1.000
_cell.length_b   1.000
_cell.length_c   1.000
_cell.angle_alpha   90.00
_cell.angle_beta   90.00
_cell.angle_gamma   90.00
#
_symmetry.space_group_name_H-M   'P 1'
#
loop_
_entity.id
_entity.type
_entity.pdbx_description
1 polymer ?
#
loop_
_entity_poly.entity_id
_entity_poly.type
_entity_poly.pdbx_seq_one_letter_code
_entity_poly.pdbx_strand_id
1 'polypeptide(L)'
;MLSLIGLDPDDVLAVLASGFWSESWYLEQYPDVALSGEVPFLHYLVQGWRELRSPGPGFDARWYSVKYRVDDPAVHPLVHYVREGQAAGLRPRADAASQTGQQLGWLTPSVQDDMSDAS
;
A
#
# COMPACT_ATOMS: atom_id res chain seq x y z
N MET A 1 25.10 2.66 -13.08
CA MET A 1 24.28 1.48 -13.44
C MET A 1 22.80 1.65 -13.06
N LEU A 2 22.44 2.21 -11.90
CA LEU A 2 21.04 2.47 -11.52
C LEU A 2 20.34 3.57 -12.34
N SER A 3 21.08 4.59 -12.79
CA SER A 3 20.52 5.69 -13.60
C SER A 3 20.00 5.27 -14.98
N LEU A 4 20.35 4.07 -15.49
CA LEU A 4 19.92 3.61 -16.82
C LEU A 4 18.44 3.16 -16.85
N ILE A 5 17.87 2.82 -15.70
CA ILE A 5 16.47 2.41 -15.54
C ILE A 5 15.61 3.52 -14.90
N GLY A 6 16.13 4.74 -14.78
CA GLY A 6 15.42 5.87 -14.19
C GLY A 6 15.22 5.76 -12.67
N LEU A 7 15.99 4.90 -11.98
CA LEU A 7 16.00 4.83 -10.53
C LEU A 7 17.09 5.72 -9.96
N ASP A 8 16.69 6.66 -9.11
CA ASP A 8 17.60 7.45 -8.30
C ASP A 8 18.17 6.58 -7.15
N PRO A 9 19.50 6.47 -7.00
CA PRO A 9 20.11 5.78 -5.86
C PRO A 9 19.59 6.27 -4.50
N ASP A 10 19.27 7.56 -4.37
CA ASP A 10 18.76 8.10 -3.12
C ASP A 10 17.32 7.62 -2.84
N ASP A 11 16.53 7.32 -3.87
CA ASP A 11 15.20 6.72 -3.71
C ASP A 11 15.31 5.26 -3.26
N VAL A 12 16.25 4.52 -3.85
CA VAL A 12 16.57 3.14 -3.43
C VAL A 12 16.93 3.09 -1.96
N LEU A 13 17.87 3.96 -1.54
CA LEU A 13 18.30 4.05 -0.16
C LEU A 13 17.17 4.52 0.76
N ALA A 14 16.37 5.51 0.33
CA ALA A 14 15.23 5.98 1.11
C ALA A 14 14.26 4.83 1.41
N VAL A 15 13.91 4.02 0.41
CA VAL A 15 12.98 2.89 0.61
C VAL A 15 13.58 1.82 1.53
N LEU A 16 14.82 1.40 1.30
CA LEU A 16 15.47 0.36 2.12
C LEU A 16 15.68 0.81 3.56
N ALA A 17 16.18 2.02 3.77
CA ALA A 17 16.47 2.55 5.10
C ALA A 17 15.20 2.96 5.87
N SER A 18 14.05 3.06 5.20
CA SER A 18 12.80 3.49 5.82
C SER A 18 12.23 2.52 6.86
N GLY A 19 12.61 1.24 6.79
CA GLY A 19 12.00 0.18 7.59
C GLY A 19 10.57 -0.21 7.17
N PHE A 20 10.01 0.38 6.10
CA PHE A 20 8.68 0.05 5.60
C PHE A 20 8.66 -1.04 4.51
N TRP A 21 9.82 -1.41 3.96
CA TRP A 21 9.93 -2.49 2.98
C TRP A 21 9.87 -3.87 3.66
N SER A 22 9.03 -4.75 3.13
CA SER A 22 8.99 -6.17 3.51
C SER A 22 8.73 -7.03 2.29
N GLU A 23 9.76 -7.75 1.83
CA GLU A 23 9.67 -8.57 0.62
C GLU A 23 8.67 -9.71 0.74
N SER A 24 8.69 -10.45 1.85
CA SER A 24 7.76 -11.58 2.06
C SER A 24 6.31 -11.09 2.07
N TRP A 25 6.03 -10.00 2.79
CA TRP A 25 4.70 -9.40 2.81
C TRP A 25 4.29 -8.89 1.42
N TYR A 26 5.21 -8.26 0.70
CA TYR A 26 4.93 -7.73 -0.64
C TYR A 26 4.52 -8.85 -1.61
N LEU A 27 5.25 -9.97 -1.60
CA LEU A 27 4.92 -11.13 -2.44
C LEU A 27 3.61 -11.82 -2.03
N GLU A 28 3.34 -11.91 -0.72
CA GLU A 28 2.06 -12.42 -0.21
C GLU A 28 0.89 -11.53 -0.61
N GLN A 29 1.08 -10.21 -0.58
CA GLN A 29 0.04 -9.23 -0.88
C GLN A 29 -0.20 -9.06 -2.38
N TYR A 30 0.82 -9.30 -3.21
CA TYR A 30 0.81 -9.09 -4.66
C TYR A 30 1.19 -10.36 -5.43
N PRO A 31 0.27 -11.33 -5.55
CA PRO A 31 0.55 -12.62 -6.19
C PRO A 31 0.96 -12.51 -7.67
N ASP A 32 0.51 -11.46 -8.37
CA ASP A 32 0.90 -11.20 -9.75
C ASP A 32 2.42 -10.93 -9.88
N VAL A 33 3.03 -10.27 -8.88
CA VAL A 33 4.48 -10.08 -8.82
C VAL A 33 5.19 -11.37 -8.43
N ALA A 34 4.61 -12.15 -7.51
CA ALA A 34 5.17 -13.46 -7.14
C ALA A 34 5.22 -14.42 -8.35
N LEU A 35 4.22 -14.35 -9.23
CA LEU A 35 4.10 -15.20 -10.40
C LEU A 35 4.86 -14.66 -11.63
N SER A 36 5.21 -13.38 -11.66
CA SER A 36 5.95 -12.80 -12.80
C SER A 36 7.43 -13.19 -12.83
N GLY A 37 7.99 -13.60 -11.68
CA GLY A 37 9.41 -13.89 -11.53
C GLY A 37 10.29 -12.64 -11.49
N GLU A 38 9.70 -11.44 -11.41
CA GLU A 38 10.43 -10.20 -11.23
C GLU A 38 11.06 -10.09 -9.84
N VAL A 39 12.14 -9.33 -9.72
CA VAL A 39 12.70 -8.97 -8.40
C VAL A 39 11.71 -8.03 -7.71
N PRO A 40 11.08 -8.40 -6.58
CA PRO A 40 9.95 -7.66 -6.02
C PRO A 40 10.29 -6.22 -5.65
N PHE A 41 11.51 -6.03 -5.13
CA PHE A 41 12.01 -4.71 -4.78
C PHE A 41 12.16 -3.80 -6.01
N LEU A 42 12.66 -4.33 -7.14
CA LEU A 42 12.75 -3.56 -8.38
C LEU A 42 11.36 -3.29 -8.97
N HIS A 43 10.47 -4.28 -8.92
CA HIS A 43 9.08 -4.07 -9.30
C HIS A 43 8.46 -2.92 -8.50
N TYR A 44 8.63 -2.91 -7.17
CA TYR A 44 8.10 -1.84 -6.32
C TYR A 44 8.62 -0.46 -6.74
N LEU A 45 9.94 -0.31 -6.86
CA LEU A 45 10.60 0.96 -7.19
C LEU A 45 10.27 1.49 -8.59
N VAL A 46 10.03 0.60 -9.56
CA VAL A 46 9.78 0.99 -10.96
C VAL A 46 8.28 1.08 -11.26
N GLN A 47 7.44 0.24 -10.67
CA GLN A 47 6.04 0.10 -11.08
C GLN A 47 5.09 0.13 -9.88
N GLY A 48 5.37 -0.67 -8.85
CA GLY A 48 4.45 -0.88 -7.73
C GLY A 48 3.99 0.42 -7.05
N TRP A 49 4.88 1.38 -6.83
CA TRP A 49 4.47 2.65 -6.22
C TRP A 49 3.53 3.49 -7.10
N ARG A 50 3.68 3.42 -8.44
CA ARG A 50 2.80 4.10 -9.41
C ARG A 50 1.41 3.49 -9.42
N GLU A 51 1.34 2.19 -9.15
CA GLU A 51 0.11 1.42 -8.98
C GLU A 51 -0.50 1.57 -7.56
N LEU A 52 0.09 2.44 -6.73
CA LEU A 52 -0.31 2.66 -5.34
C LEU A 52 -0.23 1.40 -4.47
N ARG A 53 0.70 0.49 -4.79
CA ARG A 53 1.01 -0.67 -3.95
C ARG A 53 1.84 -0.24 -2.74
N SER A 54 1.57 -0.87 -1.61
CA SER A 54 2.31 -0.64 -0.38
C SER A 54 3.62 -1.46 -0.37
N PRO A 55 4.73 -0.91 0.15
CA PRO A 55 6.00 -1.62 0.27
C PRO A 55 6.02 -2.66 1.39
N GLY A 56 5.07 -2.56 2.32
CA GLY A 56 5.00 -3.37 3.53
C GLY A 56 3.83 -2.94 4.41
N PRO A 57 3.55 -3.67 5.50
CA PRO A 57 2.37 -3.45 6.33
C PRO A 57 2.42 -2.12 7.09
N GLY A 58 3.59 -1.49 7.26
CA GLY A 58 3.71 -0.22 8.00
C GLY A 58 3.26 1.01 7.20
N PHE A 59 3.10 0.91 5.88
CA PHE A 59 2.84 2.05 5.00
C PHE A 59 1.65 1.75 4.08
N ASP A 60 0.72 2.70 3.97
CA ASP A 60 -0.43 2.60 3.06
C ASP A 60 -0.24 3.60 1.92
N ALA A 61 0.30 3.13 0.79
CA ALA A 61 0.65 4.01 -0.32
C ALA A 61 -0.58 4.69 -0.93
N ARG A 62 -1.69 3.96 -1.06
CA ARG A 62 -2.94 4.50 -1.59
C ARG A 62 -3.50 5.58 -0.68
N TRP A 63 -3.63 5.28 0.61
CA TRP A 63 -4.15 6.25 1.58
C TRP A 63 -3.24 7.47 1.70
N TYR A 64 -1.93 7.26 1.74
CA TYR A 64 -0.95 8.34 1.84
C TYR A 64 -1.03 9.27 0.63
N SER A 65 -1.08 8.71 -0.57
CA SER A 65 -1.17 9.49 -1.81
C SER A 65 -2.47 10.30 -1.87
N VAL A 66 -3.61 9.69 -1.54
CA VAL A 66 -4.90 10.41 -1.50
C VAL A 66 -4.89 11.53 -0.48
N LYS A 67 -4.28 11.31 0.69
CA LYS A 67 -4.31 12.28 1.78
C LYS A 67 -3.36 13.45 1.60
N TYR A 68 -2.16 13.21 1.08
CA TYR A 68 -1.09 14.21 1.07
C TYR A 68 -0.54 14.54 -0.31
N ARG A 69 -0.83 13.72 -1.34
CA ARG A 69 -0.24 13.84 -2.68
C ARG A 69 -1.29 13.84 -3.80
N VAL A 70 -2.52 14.23 -3.50
CA VAL A 70 -3.61 14.26 -4.50
C VAL A 70 -3.29 15.17 -5.68
N ASP A 71 -2.60 16.28 -5.43
CA ASP A 71 -2.22 17.26 -6.45
C ASP A 71 -0.92 16.92 -7.18
N ASP A 72 -0.20 15.88 -6.74
CA ASP A 72 1.08 15.47 -7.33
C ASP A 72 1.29 13.94 -7.25
N PRO A 73 0.52 13.18 -8.05
CA PRO A 73 0.54 11.72 -8.04
C PRO A 73 1.80 11.12 -8.69
N ALA A 74 2.63 11.94 -9.35
CA ALA A 74 3.87 11.51 -9.98
C ALA A 74 5.03 11.34 -8.99
N VAL A 75 4.83 11.70 -7.72
CA VAL A 75 5.84 11.57 -6.67
C VAL A 75 5.69 10.26 -5.92
N HIS A 76 6.82 9.56 -5.76
CA HIS A 76 6.89 8.31 -5.02
C HIS A 76 6.48 8.53 -3.54
N PRO A 77 5.38 7.92 -3.06
CA PRO A 77 4.78 8.28 -1.78
C PRO A 77 5.66 7.96 -0.57
N LEU A 78 6.31 6.79 -0.55
CA LEU A 78 7.23 6.44 0.53
C LEU A 78 8.48 7.33 0.54
N VAL A 79 9.07 7.65 -0.63
CA VAL A 79 10.23 8.56 -0.71
C VAL A 79 9.86 9.95 -0.17
N HIS A 80 8.71 10.49 -0.57
CA HIS A 80 8.21 11.75 -0.02
C HIS A 80 8.03 11.66 1.50
N TYR A 81 7.45 10.57 2.00
CA TYR A 81 7.28 10.39 3.45
C TYR A 81 8.63 10.41 4.18
N VAL A 82 9.62 9.67 3.70
CA VAL A 82 10.95 9.58 4.32
C VAL A 82 11.67 10.93 4.28
N ARG A 83 11.61 11.66 3.16
CA ARG A 83 12.34 12.92 2.98
C ARG A 83 11.69 14.11 3.69
N GLU A 84 10.38 14.14 3.75
CA GLU A 84 9.63 15.33 4.18
C GLU A 84 8.55 14.99 5.20
N GLY A 85 7.74 13.97 4.89
CA GLY A 85 6.53 13.67 5.65
C GLY A 85 6.80 13.30 7.11
N GLN A 86 7.85 12.54 7.39
CA GLN A 86 8.19 12.12 8.75
C GLN A 86 8.55 13.33 9.63
N ALA A 87 9.40 14.23 9.15
CA ALA A 87 9.77 15.44 9.87
C ALA A 87 8.59 16.41 10.04
N ALA A 88 7.67 16.42 9.07
CA ALA A 88 6.44 17.21 9.11
C ALA A 88 5.32 16.57 9.96
N GLY A 89 5.57 15.41 10.60
CA GLY A 89 4.58 14.72 11.43
C GLY A 89 3.42 14.09 10.65
N LEU A 90 3.58 13.89 9.34
CA LEU A 90 2.61 13.16 8.53
C LEU A 90 2.55 11.70 8.98
N ARG A 91 1.41 11.06 8.74
CA ARG A 91 1.21 9.64 9.08
C ARG A 91 1.47 8.78 7.84
N PRO A 92 2.10 7.60 7.98
CA PRO A 92 2.35 6.68 6.85
C PRO A 92 1.13 5.84 6.45
N ARG A 93 0.11 5.76 7.31
CA ARG A 93 -1.16 5.07 7.07
C ARG A 93 -2.28 5.62 7.94
N ALA A 94 -3.52 5.22 7.64
CA ALA A 94 -4.67 5.50 8.49
C ALA A 94 -4.55 4.80 9.85
N ASP A 95 -5.16 5.36 10.88
CA ASP A 95 -5.40 4.64 12.12
C ASP A 95 -6.32 3.43 11.89
N ALA A 96 -6.19 2.41 12.74
CA ALA A 96 -6.97 1.17 12.62
C ALA A 96 -8.49 1.42 12.59
N ALA A 97 -8.96 2.48 13.27
CA ALA A 97 -10.38 2.87 13.33
C ALA A 97 -10.94 3.35 11.97
N SER A 98 -10.11 3.88 11.08
CA SER A 98 -10.55 4.36 9.75
C SER A 98 -10.61 3.25 8.69
N GLN A 99 -10.07 2.06 8.96
CA GLN A 99 -10.02 0.93 8.01
C GLN A 99 -11.25 0.00 8.11
N THR A 100 -11.93 -0.03 9.25
CA THR A 100 -13.11 -0.89 9.49
C THR A 100 -14.34 -0.49 8.66
N GLY A 101 -14.39 0.74 8.13
CA GLY A 101 -15.49 1.22 7.29
C GLY A 101 -15.54 0.65 5.87
N GLN A 102 -14.45 0.05 5.36
CA GLN A 102 -14.42 -0.58 4.02
C GLN A 102 -14.56 -2.11 4.05
N GLN A 103 -14.54 -2.74 5.24
CA GLN A 103 -14.59 -4.20 5.37
C GLN A 103 -15.93 -4.76 5.91
N LEU A 104 -16.90 -3.91 6.29
CA LEU A 104 -18.22 -4.34 6.76
C LEU A 104 -19.37 -3.81 5.87
N GLY A 105 -19.24 -3.99 4.56
CA GLY A 105 -20.30 -3.69 3.60
C GLY A 105 -21.25 -4.86 3.27
N TRP A 106 -21.08 -6.06 3.84
CA TRP A 106 -21.86 -7.23 3.40
C TRP A 106 -22.06 -8.37 4.42
N LEU A 107 -22.43 -8.06 5.67
CA LEU A 107 -22.97 -9.06 6.59
C LEU A 107 -24.17 -8.51 7.36
N THR A 108 -25.34 -8.44 6.72
CA THR A 108 -26.58 -8.68 7.47
C THR A 108 -26.71 -10.19 7.64
N PRO A 109 -26.88 -10.72 8.86
CA PRO A 109 -27.26 -12.12 9.03
C PRO A 109 -28.61 -12.35 8.34
N SER A 110 -28.65 -13.35 7.46
CA SER A 110 -29.89 -13.93 6.97
C SER A 110 -30.77 -14.31 8.16
N VAL A 111 -31.92 -13.67 8.32
CA VAL A 111 -33.05 -14.30 9.00
C VAL A 111 -33.74 -15.13 7.93
N GLN A 112 -33.46 -16.43 7.92
CA GLN A 112 -34.16 -17.39 7.09
C GLN A 112 -34.86 -18.39 8.03
N ASP A 113 -36.17 -18.49 7.78
CA ASP A 113 -37.07 -19.58 8.11
C ASP A 113 -37.49 -19.77 9.58
N ASP A 114 -38.70 -19.31 9.91
CA ASP A 114 -39.68 -20.21 10.55
C ASP A 114 -41.13 -19.75 10.26
N MET A 115 -42.02 -20.73 10.19
CA MET A 115 -43.48 -20.67 10.02
C MET A 115 -44.02 -20.82 8.59
N SER A 116 -43.76 -22.01 8.04
CA SER A 116 -44.80 -22.74 7.32
C SER A 116 -45.68 -23.47 8.34
N ASP A 117 -47.00 -23.36 8.14
CA ASP A 117 -48.08 -24.22 8.67
C ASP A 117 -48.68 -23.88 10.05
N ALA A 118 -49.81 -23.15 10.01
CA ALA A 118 -50.93 -23.35 10.94
C ALA A 118 -52.23 -22.76 10.33
N SER A 119 -53.01 -23.67 9.72
CA SER A 119 -54.48 -23.66 9.51
C SER A 119 -55.09 -22.69 8.49
#